data_AF-A0A6C0KY20-F1
#
_entry.id   AF-A0A6C0KY20-F1
#
_cell.length_a   1.000
_cell.length_b   1.000
_cell.length_c   1.000
_cell.angle_alpha   90.00
_cell.angle_beta   90.00
_cell.angle_gamma   90.00
#
_symmetry.space_group_name_H-M   'P 1'
#
loop_
_entity.id
_entity.type
_entity.pdbx_description
1 polymer ?
#
loop_
_entity_poly.entity_id
_entity_poly.type
_entity_poly.pdbx_seq_one_letter_code
_entity_poly.pdbx_strand_id
1 'polypeptide(L)'
;MWVAIVVSLALGLGLARMMVGFQIQEISKNWDKYRCQPQVLVTGNLFKPAEDPRTASEFAFDNFNFCTSELAKAALTYTLKPVFDVFYKMVEAAIQSIGFTMNLRTLASNLFHGLNNIFTIFTRRFNLTIHEFHKTFLLQMSAMQKSSAIATASIYAGISMVQSVMNFIQLMINICVAIIIILIVMVVFLFFLLAPTIPLILVTVGIITAAGAGAALGDAGEAFCFSPETLIPLANGDVKQIRVIRVGDVLKDNSVVTATMQFATGGGEEFYNLDGIVVSGSHIMYTKTGRPVFVKDSGAILSTRAVPPIVHCLNTSNRRIPVQGATGIVSFADWEELDDDDMQEWDALVRTTLGSPVIKSRPGLCESETGFYPNTVVRIKRGGLDDFTEIRYVSVGDTILDISGWTEVVGIVKLDGSEAHIVGPLGSGANWVLEEGMWRRAAENPKWVAGPPVSQLISLFTKSGTFMVGKTAVRDFSDIGLSAIENSYSFTLSRLLENACSR
;
A
#
# COMPACT_ATOMS: atom_id res chain seq x y z
N MET A 1 92.71 -112.64 55.26
CA MET A 1 91.63 -111.77 54.73
C MET A 1 91.69 -110.36 55.32
N TRP A 2 91.68 -110.17 56.64
CA TRP A 2 91.83 -108.85 57.30
C TRP A 2 93.09 -108.06 56.88
N VAL A 3 94.23 -108.74 56.73
CA VAL A 3 95.50 -108.11 56.31
C VAL A 3 95.39 -107.46 54.91
N ALA A 4 94.71 -108.12 53.96
CA ALA A 4 94.55 -107.59 52.61
C ALA A 4 93.62 -106.36 52.56
N ILE A 5 92.58 -106.33 53.41
CA ILE A 5 91.66 -105.18 53.55
C ILE A 5 92.39 -103.99 54.16
N VAL A 6 93.18 -104.21 55.22
CA VAL A 6 93.97 -103.15 55.88
C VAL A 6 95.01 -102.57 54.92
N VAL A 7 95.72 -103.42 54.16
CA VAL A 7 96.71 -102.96 53.18
C VAL A 7 96.05 -102.20 52.01
N SER A 8 94.89 -102.65 51.53
CA SER A 8 94.15 -101.97 50.46
C SER A 8 93.60 -100.61 50.91
N LEU A 9 93.08 -100.52 52.14
CA LEU A 9 92.66 -99.25 52.74
C LEU A 9 93.85 -98.31 52.95
N ALA A 10 95.00 -98.81 53.41
CA ALA A 10 96.20 -98.01 53.58
C ALA A 10 96.71 -97.46 52.23
N LEU A 11 96.73 -98.28 51.18
CA LEU A 11 97.10 -97.86 49.82
C LEU A 11 96.09 -96.87 49.23
N GLY A 12 94.79 -97.11 49.39
CA GLY A 12 93.73 -96.22 48.91
C GLY A 12 93.75 -94.85 49.61
N LEU A 13 93.91 -94.82 50.93
CA LEU A 13 94.07 -93.59 51.70
C LEU A 13 95.38 -92.87 51.34
N GLY A 14 96.45 -93.61 51.05
CA GLY A 14 97.72 -93.05 50.58
C GLY A 14 97.60 -92.35 49.23
N LEU A 15 96.95 -92.99 48.25
CA LEU A 15 96.71 -92.42 46.92
C LEU A 15 95.79 -91.19 46.97
N ALA A 16 94.69 -91.25 47.74
CA ALA A 16 93.79 -90.11 47.92
C ALA A 16 94.53 -88.90 48.53
N ARG A 17 95.41 -89.13 49.50
CA ARG A 17 96.22 -88.08 50.12
C ARG A 17 97.18 -87.41 49.13
N MET A 18 97.76 -88.16 48.19
CA MET A 18 98.63 -87.58 47.14
C MET A 18 97.85 -86.71 46.15
N MET A 19 96.70 -87.18 45.64
CA MET A 19 95.91 -86.42 44.67
C MET A 19 95.38 -85.10 45.24
N VAL A 20 94.85 -85.13 46.47
CA VAL A 20 94.38 -83.94 47.16
C VAL A 20 95.53 -82.95 47.42
N GLY A 21 96.73 -83.46 47.71
CA GLY A 21 97.93 -82.62 47.90
C GLY A 21 98.28 -81.76 46.68
N PHE A 22 98.18 -82.30 45.46
CA PHE A 22 98.49 -81.54 44.24
C PHE A 22 97.47 -80.43 43.95
N GLN A 23 96.17 -80.71 44.09
CA GLN A 23 95.13 -79.71 43.86
C GLN A 23 95.16 -78.57 44.88
N ILE A 24 95.49 -78.88 46.14
CA ILE A 24 95.65 -77.86 47.19
C ILE A 24 96.79 -76.89 46.84
N GLN A 25 97.90 -77.38 46.29
CA GLN A 25 99.01 -76.52 45.88
C GLN A 25 98.64 -75.60 44.72
N GLU A 26 97.87 -76.06 43.73
CA GLU A 26 97.45 -75.23 42.59
C GLU A 26 96.52 -74.09 43.00
N ILE A 27 95.52 -74.39 43.83
CA ILE A 27 94.56 -73.40 44.33
C ILE A 27 95.26 -72.39 45.22
N SER A 28 96.16 -72.86 46.11
CA SER A 28 96.93 -71.98 46.99
C SER A 28 97.84 -71.02 46.21
N LYS A 29 98.45 -71.48 45.11
CA LYS A 29 99.31 -70.63 44.26
C LYS A 29 98.55 -69.54 43.51
N ASN A 30 97.29 -69.78 43.13
CA ASN A 30 96.46 -68.85 42.35
C ASN A 30 95.23 -68.36 43.14
N TRP A 31 95.45 -68.00 44.41
CA TRP A 31 94.36 -67.73 45.36
C TRP A 31 93.37 -66.68 44.85
N ASP A 32 93.81 -65.51 44.38
CA ASP A 32 92.92 -64.42 43.97
C ASP A 32 91.94 -64.79 42.84
N LYS A 33 92.34 -65.71 41.96
CA LYS A 33 91.52 -66.16 40.85
C LYS A 33 90.43 -67.14 41.31
N TYR A 34 90.77 -68.03 42.24
CA TYR A 34 89.91 -69.15 42.61
C TYR A 34 89.15 -68.94 43.93
N ARG A 35 89.53 -67.95 44.75
CA ARG A 35 89.01 -67.75 46.11
C ARG A 35 87.51 -67.51 46.20
N CYS A 36 86.88 -66.98 45.15
CA CYS A 36 85.44 -66.75 45.10
C CYS A 36 84.65 -67.82 44.33
N GLN A 37 85.30 -68.92 43.91
CA GLN A 37 84.58 -70.05 43.32
C GLN A 37 83.89 -70.88 44.42
N PRO A 38 82.63 -71.30 44.25
CA PRO A 38 81.84 -71.90 45.32
C PRO A 38 82.50 -73.09 46.03
N GLN A 39 83.14 -73.98 45.26
CA GLN A 39 83.82 -75.16 45.80
C GLN A 39 85.04 -74.79 46.66
N VAL A 40 85.79 -73.76 46.29
CA VAL A 40 86.96 -73.27 47.04
C VAL A 40 86.51 -72.47 48.25
N LEU A 41 85.40 -71.74 48.13
CA LEU A 41 84.83 -70.95 49.22
C LEU A 41 84.37 -71.84 50.39
N VAL A 42 83.67 -72.95 50.10
CA VAL A 42 83.19 -73.90 51.12
C VAL A 42 84.34 -74.67 51.77
N THR A 43 85.41 -74.95 51.01
CA THR A 43 86.60 -75.65 51.51
C THR A 43 87.75 -74.69 51.86
N GLY A 44 87.45 -73.40 52.05
CA GLY A 44 88.44 -72.33 52.23
C GLY A 44 89.45 -72.57 53.36
N ASN A 45 89.01 -73.27 54.41
CA ASN A 45 89.84 -73.64 55.56
C ASN A 45 91.08 -74.48 55.16
N LEU A 46 90.97 -75.30 54.11
CA LEU A 46 92.05 -76.19 53.67
C LEU A 46 93.19 -75.47 52.96
N PHE A 47 92.96 -74.25 52.47
CA PHE A 47 93.91 -73.51 51.65
C PHE A 47 94.67 -72.42 52.43
N LYS A 48 94.54 -72.39 53.76
CA LYS A 48 95.22 -71.40 54.60
C LYS A 48 96.75 -71.54 54.48
N PRO A 49 97.49 -70.52 54.03
CA PRO A 49 98.96 -70.53 54.03
C PRO A 49 99.51 -70.60 55.45
N ALA A 50 100.63 -71.31 55.65
CA ALA A 50 101.27 -71.43 56.96
C ALA A 50 101.77 -70.07 57.51
N GLU A 51 102.06 -69.12 56.62
CA GLU A 51 102.50 -67.76 56.96
C GLU A 51 101.35 -66.86 57.46
N ASP A 52 100.09 -67.27 57.27
CA ASP A 52 98.95 -66.44 57.67
C ASP A 52 98.70 -66.58 59.20
N PRO A 53 98.68 -65.46 59.96
CA PRO A 53 98.53 -65.49 61.41
C PRO A 53 97.13 -65.90 61.88
N ARG A 54 96.12 -65.91 61.01
CA ARG A 54 94.71 -66.22 61.37
C ARG A 54 94.47 -67.71 61.59
N THR A 55 93.41 -68.10 62.28
CA THR A 55 92.97 -69.50 62.27
C THR A 55 92.41 -69.88 60.90
N ALA A 56 92.39 -71.18 60.56
CA ALA A 56 91.89 -71.63 59.25
C ALA A 56 90.44 -71.19 59.01
N SER A 57 89.60 -71.24 60.05
CA SER A 57 88.22 -70.75 60.05
C SER A 57 88.12 -69.25 59.82
N GLU A 58 88.97 -68.45 60.48
CA GLU A 58 88.99 -66.99 60.28
C GLU A 58 89.42 -66.63 58.85
N PHE A 59 90.43 -67.32 58.31
CA PHE A 59 90.88 -67.13 56.93
C PHE A 59 89.76 -67.40 55.92
N ALA A 60 89.06 -68.54 56.05
CA ALA A 60 87.97 -68.86 55.15
C ALA A 60 86.76 -67.95 55.31
N PHE A 61 86.45 -67.54 56.55
CA PHE A 61 85.35 -66.63 56.83
C PHE A 61 85.61 -65.23 56.27
N ASP A 62 86.82 -64.71 56.43
CA ASP A 62 87.23 -63.45 55.82
C ASP A 62 87.15 -63.51 54.30
N ASN A 63 87.59 -64.62 53.70
CA ASN A 63 87.47 -64.82 52.26
C ASN A 63 86.01 -64.92 51.80
N PHE A 64 85.14 -65.58 52.58
CA PHE A 64 83.71 -65.62 52.34
C PHE A 64 83.08 -64.22 52.37
N ASN A 65 83.42 -63.41 53.38
CA ASN A 65 82.94 -62.03 53.50
C ASN A 65 83.43 -61.14 52.36
N PHE A 66 84.70 -61.31 51.94
CA PHE A 66 85.23 -60.61 50.78
C PHE A 66 84.43 -60.96 49.52
N CYS A 67 84.30 -62.26 49.22
CA CYS A 67 83.68 -62.71 47.98
C CYS A 67 82.19 -62.37 47.92
N THR A 68 81.49 -62.45 49.05
CA THR A 68 80.08 -62.04 49.14
C THR A 68 79.90 -60.54 48.96
N SER A 69 80.80 -59.71 49.50
CA SER A 69 80.79 -58.26 49.29
C SER A 69 81.00 -57.87 47.82
N GLU A 70 81.96 -58.50 47.14
CA GLU A 70 82.22 -58.21 45.73
C GLU A 70 81.07 -58.70 44.82
N LEU A 71 80.48 -59.86 45.11
CA LEU A 71 79.30 -60.32 44.38
C LEU A 71 78.11 -59.36 44.57
N ALA A 72 77.92 -58.87 45.80
CA ALA A 72 76.85 -57.92 46.13
C ALA A 72 77.04 -56.57 45.41
N LYS A 73 78.27 -56.03 45.35
CA LYS A 73 78.57 -54.80 44.60
C LYS A 73 78.31 -54.97 43.10
N ALA A 74 78.78 -56.06 42.52
CA ALA A 74 78.56 -56.34 41.10
C ALA A 74 77.07 -56.44 40.76
N ALA A 75 76.28 -57.12 41.60
CA ALA A 75 74.83 -57.21 41.45
C ALA A 75 74.15 -55.83 41.59
N LEU A 76 74.55 -55.02 42.57
CA LEU A 76 73.95 -53.70 42.81
C LEU A 76 74.22 -52.72 41.67
N THR A 77 75.45 -52.68 41.14
CA THR A 77 75.81 -51.78 40.03
C THR A 77 75.08 -52.13 38.74
N TYR A 78 74.97 -53.42 38.42
CA TYR A 78 74.25 -53.86 37.22
C TYR A 78 72.74 -53.60 37.34
N THR A 79 72.18 -53.77 38.54
CA THR A 79 70.73 -53.61 38.78
C THR A 79 70.31 -52.12 38.82
N LEU A 80 71.12 -51.23 39.41
CA LEU A 80 70.75 -49.81 39.60
C LEU A 80 71.12 -48.90 38.42
N LYS A 81 71.98 -49.34 37.50
CA LYS A 81 72.32 -48.55 36.29
C LYS A 81 71.10 -48.05 35.50
N PRO A 82 70.11 -48.90 35.14
CA PRO A 82 68.93 -48.42 34.42
C PRO A 82 68.12 -47.38 35.20
N VAL A 83 68.14 -47.43 36.54
CA VAL A 83 67.45 -46.45 37.39
C VAL A 83 68.11 -45.08 37.30
N PHE A 84 69.45 -45.01 37.35
CA PHE A 84 70.16 -43.74 37.24
C PHE A 84 70.06 -43.12 35.84
N ASP A 85 70.11 -43.93 34.77
CA ASP A 85 69.97 -43.42 33.40
C ASP A 85 68.56 -42.81 33.16
N VAL A 86 67.52 -43.37 33.78
CA VAL A 86 66.17 -42.77 33.77
C VAL A 86 66.16 -41.45 34.55
N PHE A 87 66.80 -41.39 35.72
CA PHE A 87 66.86 -40.18 36.53
C PHE A 87 67.56 -39.01 35.81
N TYR A 88 68.67 -39.27 35.11
CA TYR A 88 69.36 -38.23 34.34
C TYR A 88 68.49 -37.67 33.21
N LYS A 89 67.79 -38.54 32.47
CA LYS A 89 66.86 -38.11 31.41
C LYS A 89 65.67 -37.33 31.98
N MET A 90 65.18 -37.69 33.17
CA MET A 90 64.13 -36.93 33.85
C MET A 90 64.58 -35.52 34.23
N VAL A 91 65.80 -35.36 34.73
CA VAL A 91 66.35 -34.03 35.08
C VAL A 91 66.54 -33.17 33.83
N GLU A 92 67.05 -33.73 32.74
CA GLU A 92 67.24 -33.00 31.48
C GLU A 92 65.91 -32.55 30.88
N ALA A 93 64.91 -33.43 30.85
CA ALA A 93 63.57 -33.11 30.41
C ALA A 93 62.92 -32.00 31.27
N ALA A 94 63.13 -32.04 32.60
CA ALA A 94 62.65 -31.01 33.51
C ALA A 94 63.26 -29.64 33.21
N ILE A 95 64.57 -29.55 32.95
CA ILE A 95 65.24 -28.29 32.60
C ILE A 95 64.70 -27.73 31.27
N GLN A 96 64.52 -28.57 30.26
CA GLN A 96 63.96 -28.14 28.96
C GLN A 96 62.52 -27.60 29.09
N SER A 97 61.71 -28.19 29.98
CA SER A 97 60.34 -27.72 30.23
C SER A 97 60.28 -26.29 30.81
N ILE A 98 61.28 -25.89 31.61
CA ILE A 98 61.38 -24.52 32.15
C ILE A 98 61.67 -23.53 31.03
N GLY A 99 62.59 -23.88 30.12
CA GLY A 99 62.92 -23.07 28.94
C GLY A 99 61.71 -22.88 28.02
N PHE A 100 60.92 -23.94 27.81
CA PHE A 100 59.68 -23.86 27.04
C PHE A 100 58.66 -22.89 27.67
N THR A 101 58.52 -22.91 28.99
CA THR A 101 57.60 -22.04 29.73
C THR A 101 57.99 -20.56 29.62
N MET A 102 59.29 -20.24 29.69
CA MET A 102 59.76 -18.86 29.50
C MET A 102 59.54 -18.36 28.08
N ASN A 103 59.77 -19.21 27.07
CA ASN A 103 59.52 -18.87 25.67
C ASN A 103 58.03 -18.62 25.41
N LEU A 104 57.14 -19.44 25.98
CA LEU A 104 55.70 -19.21 25.91
C LEU A 104 55.29 -17.87 26.53
N ARG A 105 55.89 -17.49 27.66
CA ARG A 105 55.62 -16.19 28.30
C ARG A 105 56.06 -15.03 27.41
N THR A 106 57.24 -15.10 26.79
CA THR A 106 57.73 -14.06 25.88
C THR A 106 56.86 -13.95 24.62
N LEU A 107 56.46 -15.08 24.05
CA LEU A 107 55.55 -15.10 22.90
C LEU A 107 54.19 -14.47 23.27
N ALA A 108 53.63 -14.81 24.43
CA ALA A 108 52.41 -14.20 24.94
C ALA A 108 52.57 -12.69 25.13
N SER A 109 53.67 -12.23 25.74
CA SER A 109 53.93 -10.79 25.94
C SER A 109 53.99 -10.04 24.61
N ASN A 110 54.71 -10.58 23.63
CA ASN A 110 54.81 -9.96 22.31
C ASN A 110 53.47 -9.93 21.57
N LEU A 111 52.66 -10.99 21.71
CA LEU A 111 51.31 -11.02 21.16
C LEU A 111 50.41 -9.95 21.80
N PHE A 112 50.45 -9.82 23.13
CA PHE A 112 49.67 -8.80 23.84
C PHE A 112 50.11 -7.37 23.48
N HIS A 113 51.40 -7.11 23.32
CA HIS A 113 51.89 -5.81 22.86
C HIS A 113 51.44 -5.50 21.42
N GLY A 114 51.53 -6.48 20.52
CA GLY A 114 51.02 -6.35 19.16
C GLY A 114 49.53 -6.02 19.13
N LEU A 115 48.74 -6.75 19.92
CA LEU A 115 47.29 -6.52 20.04
C LEU A 115 46.96 -5.15 20.63
N ASN A 116 47.68 -4.71 21.66
CA ASN A 116 47.44 -3.40 22.28
C ASN A 116 47.78 -2.24 21.32
N ASN A 117 48.83 -2.38 20.50
CA ASN A 117 49.15 -1.38 19.48
C ASN A 117 48.04 -1.28 18.42
N ILE A 118 47.45 -2.41 18.02
CA ILE A 118 46.30 -2.40 17.11
C ILE A 118 45.09 -1.73 17.79
N PHE A 119 44.81 -2.09 19.04
CA PHE A 119 43.66 -1.56 19.78
C PHE A 119 43.76 -0.04 20.02
N THR A 120 44.95 0.48 20.30
CA THR A 120 45.16 1.93 20.47
C THR A 120 44.96 2.70 19.16
N ILE A 121 45.47 2.17 18.03
CA ILE A 121 45.23 2.76 16.71
C ILE A 121 43.74 2.74 16.36
N PHE A 122 43.09 1.59 16.59
CA PHE A 122 41.65 1.43 16.37
C PHE A 122 40.85 2.41 17.23
N THR A 123 41.10 2.46 18.53
CA THR A 123 40.40 3.35 19.47
C THR A 123 40.56 4.81 19.10
N ARG A 124 41.77 5.24 18.70
CA ARG A 124 42.00 6.61 18.24
C ARG A 124 41.18 6.93 16.99
N ARG A 125 41.16 6.04 16.00
CA ARG A 125 40.37 6.24 14.77
C ARG A 125 38.88 6.23 15.07
N PHE A 126 38.43 5.28 15.89
CA PHE A 126 37.04 5.15 16.31
C PHE A 126 36.54 6.42 17.00
N ASN A 127 37.31 6.98 17.94
CA ASN A 127 36.94 8.23 18.63
C ASN A 127 36.81 9.43 17.66
N LEU A 128 37.69 9.54 16.67
CA LEU A 128 37.58 10.58 15.64
C LEU A 128 36.32 10.40 14.78
N THR A 129 36.03 9.16 14.37
CA THR A 129 34.82 8.84 13.61
C THR A 129 33.56 9.15 14.40
N ILE A 130 33.51 8.79 15.69
CA ILE A 130 32.38 9.09 16.57
C ILE A 130 32.18 10.61 16.72
N HIS A 131 33.26 11.39 16.79
CA HIS A 131 33.16 12.85 16.86
C HIS A 131 32.54 13.46 15.61
N GLU A 132 32.99 13.05 14.42
CA GLU A 132 32.41 13.51 13.14
C GLU A 132 30.96 13.06 12.97
N PHE A 133 30.64 11.85 13.41
CA PHE A 133 29.27 11.35 13.42
C PHE A 133 28.36 12.18 14.34
N HIS A 134 28.84 12.49 15.56
CA HIS A 134 28.11 13.34 16.50
C HIS A 134 27.84 14.74 15.90
N LYS A 135 28.85 15.36 15.30
CA LYS A 135 28.70 16.66 14.62
C LYS A 135 27.66 16.60 13.50
N THR A 136 27.70 15.55 12.68
CA THR A 136 26.73 15.34 11.59
C THR A 136 25.31 15.18 12.14
N PHE A 137 25.14 14.41 13.21
CA PHE A 137 23.86 14.22 13.87
C PHE A 137 23.29 15.53 14.44
N LEU A 138 24.13 16.36 15.08
CA LEU A 138 23.71 17.67 15.58
C LEU A 138 23.26 18.62 14.46
N LEU A 139 23.97 18.62 13.32
CA LEU A 139 23.59 19.42 12.16
C LEU A 139 22.26 18.95 11.56
N GLN A 140 22.03 17.64 11.48
CA GLN A 140 20.75 17.07 11.04
C GLN A 140 19.63 17.46 12.01
N MET A 141 19.84 17.34 13.31
CA MET A 141 18.86 17.75 14.32
C MET A 141 18.52 19.25 14.21
N SER A 142 19.52 20.11 14.02
CA SER A 142 19.31 21.55 13.79
C SER A 142 18.52 21.83 12.51
N ALA A 143 18.79 21.10 11.42
CA ALA A 143 18.03 21.21 10.19
C ALA A 143 16.56 20.77 10.38
N MET A 144 16.31 19.68 11.10
CA MET A 144 14.96 19.22 11.44
C MET A 144 14.20 20.24 12.29
N GLN A 145 14.85 20.84 13.30
CA GLN A 145 14.25 21.90 14.12
C GLN A 145 13.88 23.14 13.29
N LYS A 146 14.75 23.57 12.36
CA LYS A 146 14.45 24.68 11.44
C LYS A 146 13.30 24.34 10.51
N SER A 147 13.29 23.13 9.96
CA SER A 147 12.20 22.66 9.09
C SER A 147 10.86 22.62 9.86
N SER A 148 10.87 22.11 11.09
CA SER A 148 9.68 22.12 11.96
C SER A 148 9.22 23.54 12.28
N ALA A 149 10.13 24.48 12.57
CA ALA A 149 9.77 25.88 12.81
C ALA A 149 9.13 26.54 11.57
N ILE A 150 9.65 26.27 10.37
CA ILE A 150 9.08 26.76 9.11
C ILE A 150 7.69 26.15 8.87
N ALA A 151 7.54 24.84 9.10
CA ALA A 151 6.25 24.16 8.97
C ALA A 151 5.21 24.76 9.93
N THR A 152 5.56 24.94 11.20
CA THR A 152 4.68 25.58 12.20
C THR A 152 4.31 27.00 11.81
N ALA A 153 5.27 27.81 11.34
CA ALA A 153 4.99 29.16 10.85
C ALA A 153 4.03 29.14 9.64
N SER A 154 4.20 28.19 8.73
CA SER A 154 3.32 28.03 7.56
C SER A 154 1.90 27.62 7.96
N ILE A 155 1.75 26.77 8.98
CA ILE A 155 0.44 26.37 9.51
C ILE A 155 -0.28 27.59 10.10
N TYR A 156 0.40 28.38 10.94
CA TYR A 156 -0.21 29.58 11.52
C TYR A 156 -0.53 30.65 10.46
N ALA A 157 0.30 30.79 9.43
CA ALA A 157 0.00 31.67 8.29
C ALA A 157 -1.25 31.18 7.53
N GLY A 158 -1.37 29.87 7.29
CA GLY A 158 -2.54 29.27 6.67
C GLY A 158 -3.82 29.49 7.49
N ILE A 159 -3.77 29.26 8.82
CA ILE A 159 -4.90 29.52 9.72
C ILE A 159 -5.31 30.99 9.68
N SER A 160 -4.34 31.92 9.67
CA SER A 160 -4.60 33.35 9.59
C SER A 160 -5.27 33.75 8.26
N MET A 161 -4.84 33.13 7.15
CA MET A 161 -5.43 33.35 5.83
C MET A 161 -6.87 32.85 5.79
N VAL A 162 -7.12 31.62 6.28
CA VAL A 162 -8.48 31.07 6.36
C VAL A 162 -9.36 31.94 7.24
N GLN A 163 -8.88 32.39 8.40
CA GLN A 163 -9.64 33.29 9.27
C GLN A 163 -9.96 34.61 8.58
N SER A 164 -9.03 35.17 7.80
CA SER A 164 -9.29 36.40 7.04
C SER A 164 -10.38 36.21 5.99
N VAL A 165 -10.38 35.06 5.29
CA VAL A 165 -11.43 34.73 4.31
C VAL A 165 -12.77 34.57 5.01
N MET A 166 -12.82 33.87 6.14
CA MET A 166 -14.06 33.71 6.92
C MET A 166 -14.61 35.04 7.42
N ASN A 167 -13.74 35.95 7.89
CA ASN A 167 -14.15 37.29 8.30
C ASN A 167 -14.70 38.11 7.11
N PHE A 168 -14.11 37.96 5.93
CA PHE A 168 -14.61 38.62 4.72
C PHE A 168 -15.98 38.08 4.29
N ILE A 169 -16.16 36.76 4.28
CA ILE A 169 -17.45 36.14 3.99
C ILE A 169 -18.50 36.58 5.01
N GLN A 170 -18.15 36.64 6.30
CA GLN A 170 -19.07 37.12 7.33
C GLN A 170 -19.49 38.57 7.10
N LEU A 171 -18.57 39.44 6.67
CA LEU A 171 -18.88 40.81 6.29
C LEU A 171 -19.85 40.85 5.10
N MET A 172 -19.60 40.05 4.06
CA MET A 172 -20.48 39.95 2.89
C MET A 172 -21.88 39.48 3.27
N ILE A 173 -21.99 38.43 4.08
CA ILE A 173 -23.28 37.94 4.59
C ILE A 173 -24.01 39.04 5.36
N ASN A 174 -23.31 39.76 6.25
CA ASN A 174 -23.92 40.84 7.02
C ASN A 174 -24.46 41.96 6.11
N ILE A 175 -23.73 42.31 5.04
CA ILE A 175 -24.18 43.29 4.03
C ILE A 175 -25.40 42.76 3.27
N CYS A 176 -25.37 41.51 2.80
CA CYS A 176 -26.49 40.88 2.10
C CYS A 176 -27.75 40.84 2.97
N VAL A 177 -27.64 40.45 4.24
CA VAL A 177 -28.77 40.42 5.18
C VAL A 177 -29.33 41.83 5.39
N ALA A 178 -28.48 42.85 5.54
CA ALA A 178 -28.93 44.24 5.65
C ALA A 178 -29.73 44.69 4.40
N ILE A 179 -29.25 44.36 3.20
CA ILE A 179 -29.96 44.64 1.94
C ILE A 179 -31.31 43.93 1.89
N ILE A 180 -31.36 42.64 2.25
CA ILE A 180 -32.60 41.85 2.26
C ILE A 180 -33.63 42.46 3.23
N ILE A 181 -33.22 42.86 4.43
CA ILE A 181 -34.12 43.52 5.39
C ILE A 181 -34.71 44.80 4.80
N ILE A 182 -33.88 45.63 4.14
CA ILE A 182 -34.34 46.85 3.45
C ILE A 182 -35.35 46.50 2.35
N LEU A 183 -35.07 45.49 1.53
CA LEU A 183 -35.97 45.03 0.47
C LEU A 183 -37.31 44.52 1.00
N ILE A 184 -37.31 43.74 2.08
CA ILE A 184 -38.54 43.24 2.71
C ILE A 184 -39.39 44.41 3.20
N VAL A 185 -38.79 45.38 3.90
CA VAL A 185 -39.50 46.58 4.35
C VAL A 185 -40.08 47.36 3.17
N MET A 186 -39.32 47.51 2.08
CA MET A 186 -39.79 48.14 0.86
C MET A 186 -40.96 47.40 0.21
N VAL A 187 -40.90 46.07 0.11
CA VAL A 187 -41.97 45.25 -0.47
C VAL A 187 -43.24 45.33 0.37
N VAL A 188 -43.14 45.26 1.70
CA VAL A 188 -44.30 45.41 2.60
C VAL A 188 -44.91 46.80 2.45
N PHE A 189 -44.10 47.85 2.40
CA PHE A 189 -44.57 49.21 2.17
C PHE A 189 -45.27 49.35 0.80
N LEU A 190 -44.68 48.81 -0.26
CA LEU A 190 -45.25 48.80 -1.60
C LEU A 190 -46.56 48.00 -1.66
N PHE A 191 -46.65 46.88 -0.93
CA PHE A 191 -47.85 46.08 -0.82
C PHE A 191 -49.01 46.90 -0.23
N PHE A 192 -48.78 47.66 0.85
CA PHE A 192 -49.83 48.52 1.41
C PHE A 192 -50.23 49.68 0.47
N LEU A 193 -49.28 50.18 -0.33
CA LEU A 193 -49.55 51.20 -1.35
C LEU A 193 -50.39 50.66 -2.52
N LEU A 194 -50.11 49.42 -2.96
CA LEU A 194 -50.78 48.76 -4.09
C LEU A 194 -52.02 47.95 -3.68
N ALA A 195 -52.19 47.61 -2.40
CA ALA A 195 -53.34 46.85 -1.89
C ALA A 195 -54.71 47.42 -2.32
N PRO A 196 -54.94 48.76 -2.37
CA PRO A 196 -56.19 49.33 -2.87
C PRO A 196 -56.43 49.09 -4.37
N THR A 197 -55.39 48.83 -5.16
CA THR A 197 -55.50 48.56 -6.61
C THR A 197 -55.65 47.07 -6.92
N ILE A 198 -55.35 46.16 -5.97
CA ILE A 198 -55.51 44.71 -6.10
C ILE A 198 -56.95 44.31 -6.51
N PRO A 199 -58.04 44.86 -5.93
CA PRO A 199 -59.41 44.52 -6.37
C PRO A 199 -59.67 44.91 -7.83
N LEU A 200 -59.09 46.01 -8.30
CA LEU A 200 -59.22 46.46 -9.69
C LEU A 200 -58.52 45.49 -10.65
N ILE A 201 -57.35 44.99 -10.26
CA ILE A 201 -56.58 43.98 -11.00
C ILE A 201 -57.29 42.62 -10.97
N LEU A 202 -57.88 42.22 -9.84
CA LEU A 202 -58.62 40.95 -9.74
C LEU A 202 -59.91 40.96 -10.57
N VAL A 203 -60.58 42.10 -10.72
CA VAL A 203 -61.74 42.24 -11.62
C VAL A 203 -61.31 42.10 -13.09
N THR A 204 -60.20 42.72 -13.50
CA THR A 204 -59.70 42.59 -14.88
C THR A 204 -59.14 41.20 -15.17
N VAL A 205 -58.42 40.59 -14.23
CA VAL A 205 -57.94 39.19 -14.32
C VAL A 205 -59.12 38.21 -14.26
N GLY A 206 -60.19 38.48 -13.52
CA GLY A 206 -61.43 37.69 -13.51
C GLY A 206 -62.11 37.63 -14.88
N ILE A 207 -62.08 38.74 -15.63
CA ILE A 207 -62.58 38.80 -17.02
C ILE A 207 -61.65 38.01 -17.96
N ILE A 208 -60.33 38.07 -17.76
CA ILE A 208 -59.34 37.36 -18.60
C ILE A 208 -59.26 35.85 -18.29
N THR A 209 -59.52 35.44 -17.05
CA THR A 209 -59.57 34.02 -16.63
C THR A 209 -60.88 33.35 -17.02
N ALA A 210 -62.01 34.08 -17.05
CA ALA A 210 -63.24 33.62 -17.72
C ALA A 210 -63.05 33.42 -19.24
N ALA A 211 -62.05 34.08 -19.83
CA ALA A 211 -61.60 33.87 -21.21
C ALA A 211 -60.52 32.76 -21.36
N GLY A 212 -60.24 31.98 -20.31
CA GLY A 212 -59.49 30.72 -20.39
C GLY A 212 -57.97 30.81 -20.27
N ALA A 213 -57.38 31.95 -19.90
CA ALA A 213 -55.92 32.14 -19.89
C ALA A 213 -55.30 32.15 -18.48
N GLY A 214 -55.62 31.18 -17.62
CA GLY A 214 -55.15 31.17 -16.23
C GLY A 214 -54.87 29.78 -15.66
N ALA A 215 -53.79 29.15 -16.12
CA ALA A 215 -53.20 27.99 -15.46
C ALA A 215 -51.70 27.89 -15.81
N ALA A 216 -50.84 28.41 -14.93
CA ALA A 216 -49.40 28.11 -14.91
C ALA A 216 -48.87 28.41 -13.51
N LEU A 217 -49.14 27.49 -12.56
CA LEU A 217 -48.42 27.42 -11.30
C LEU A 217 -47.39 26.30 -11.46
N GLY A 218 -46.14 26.65 -11.14
CA GLY A 218 -44.93 25.97 -11.59
C GLY A 218 -44.82 24.49 -11.22
N ASP A 219 -44.21 23.74 -12.14
CA ASP A 219 -43.62 22.43 -11.88
C ASP A 219 -42.58 22.11 -12.98
N ALA A 220 -41.46 21.54 -12.53
CA ALA A 220 -40.40 20.83 -13.25
C ALA A 220 -39.49 21.59 -14.26
N GLY A 221 -38.21 21.65 -13.86
CA GLY A 221 -36.98 22.08 -14.56
C GLY A 221 -36.96 22.18 -16.09
N GLU A 222 -36.44 23.31 -16.57
CA GLU A 222 -36.00 23.53 -17.95
C GLU A 222 -34.92 22.48 -18.33
N ALA A 223 -35.21 21.59 -19.28
CA ALA A 223 -34.32 20.51 -19.70
C ALA A 223 -33.75 20.77 -21.12
N PHE A 224 -32.46 20.50 -21.30
CA PHE A 224 -31.78 20.53 -22.61
C PHE A 224 -32.37 19.49 -23.58
N CYS A 225 -33.30 19.88 -24.44
CA CYS A 225 -34.14 18.88 -25.12
C CYS A 225 -34.57 19.26 -26.54
N PHE A 226 -34.64 18.26 -27.42
CA PHE A 226 -35.12 18.36 -28.80
C PHE A 226 -36.46 17.64 -29.00
N SER A 227 -37.23 18.13 -29.97
CA SER A 227 -38.42 17.43 -30.48
C SER A 227 -38.05 16.08 -31.11
N PRO A 228 -38.90 15.04 -30.98
CA PRO A 228 -38.61 13.70 -31.50
C PRO A 228 -38.41 13.64 -33.03
N GLU A 229 -38.89 14.63 -33.78
CA GLU A 229 -38.75 14.75 -35.23
C GLU A 229 -37.45 15.42 -35.67
N THR A 230 -36.65 15.94 -34.74
CA THR A 230 -35.40 16.65 -35.04
C THR A 230 -34.47 15.77 -35.86
N LEU A 231 -33.94 16.32 -36.95
CA LEU A 231 -33.17 15.59 -37.95
C LEU A 231 -31.68 15.63 -37.64
N ILE A 232 -31.08 14.44 -37.49
CA ILE A 232 -29.66 14.24 -37.20
C ILE A 232 -28.99 13.61 -38.43
N PRO A 233 -28.06 14.31 -39.09
CA PRO A 233 -27.30 13.78 -40.21
C PRO A 233 -26.17 12.87 -39.72
N LEU A 234 -26.01 11.72 -40.38
CA LEU A 234 -25.01 10.70 -40.08
C LEU A 234 -23.81 10.77 -41.05
N ALA A 235 -22.67 10.19 -40.65
CA ALA A 235 -21.46 10.16 -41.45
C ALA A 235 -21.63 9.41 -42.79
N ASN A 236 -22.54 8.44 -42.85
CA ASN A 236 -22.84 7.67 -44.05
C ASN A 236 -23.72 8.43 -45.07
N GLY A 237 -24.16 9.65 -44.75
CA GLY A 237 -25.03 10.48 -45.58
C GLY A 237 -26.53 10.32 -45.29
N ASP A 238 -26.92 9.36 -44.45
CA ASP A 238 -28.31 9.22 -44.02
C ASP A 238 -28.70 10.33 -43.03
N VAL A 239 -30.00 10.60 -42.95
CA VAL A 239 -30.58 11.52 -41.97
C VAL A 239 -31.65 10.79 -41.19
N LYS A 240 -31.47 10.72 -39.86
CA LYS A 240 -32.39 10.05 -38.95
C LYS A 240 -33.05 11.05 -38.02
N GLN A 241 -34.25 10.74 -37.55
CA GLN A 241 -34.86 11.48 -36.45
C GLN A 241 -34.15 11.15 -35.13
N ILE A 242 -34.02 12.13 -34.24
CA ILE A 242 -33.32 11.96 -32.96
C ILE A 242 -33.89 10.79 -32.14
N ARG A 243 -35.20 10.54 -32.20
CA ARG A 243 -35.85 9.43 -31.49
C ARG A 243 -35.41 8.03 -31.94
N VAL A 244 -34.83 7.89 -33.14
CA VAL A 244 -34.36 6.60 -33.67
C VAL A 244 -32.84 6.47 -33.65
N ILE A 245 -32.13 7.53 -33.24
CA ILE A 245 -30.68 7.49 -33.01
C ILE A 245 -30.37 6.51 -31.87
N ARG A 246 -29.28 5.76 -32.01
CA ARG A 246 -28.83 4.77 -31.04
C ARG A 246 -27.39 5.06 -30.63
N VAL A 247 -27.04 4.63 -29.42
CA VAL A 247 -25.64 4.58 -28.97
C VAL A 247 -24.80 3.82 -30.00
N GLY A 248 -23.65 4.40 -30.37
CA GLY A 248 -22.75 3.90 -31.42
C GLY A 248 -23.03 4.41 -32.84
N ASP A 249 -24.14 5.12 -33.10
CA ASP A 249 -24.34 5.80 -34.38
C ASP A 249 -23.25 6.91 -34.56
N VAL A 250 -22.71 7.03 -35.79
CA VAL A 250 -21.68 8.02 -36.12
C VAL A 250 -22.31 9.21 -36.85
N LEU A 251 -22.20 10.40 -36.27
CA LEU A 251 -22.79 11.62 -36.79
C LEU A 251 -21.94 12.24 -37.91
N LYS A 252 -22.50 13.20 -38.65
CA LYS A 252 -21.88 13.77 -39.85
C LYS A 252 -20.50 14.41 -39.62
N ASP A 253 -20.20 14.85 -38.41
CA ASP A 253 -18.90 15.40 -38.01
C ASP A 253 -17.90 14.32 -37.53
N ASN A 254 -18.24 13.04 -37.71
CA ASN A 254 -17.52 11.86 -37.23
C ASN A 254 -17.52 11.69 -35.71
N SER A 255 -18.35 12.43 -34.98
CA SER A 255 -18.61 12.12 -33.56
C SER A 255 -19.43 10.85 -33.42
N VAL A 256 -19.23 10.13 -32.31
CA VAL A 256 -19.98 8.91 -31.99
C VAL A 256 -20.97 9.23 -30.89
N VAL A 257 -22.21 8.77 -31.02
CA VAL A 257 -23.23 8.89 -29.97
C VAL A 257 -22.87 7.96 -28.81
N THR A 258 -22.54 8.53 -27.65
CA THR A 258 -22.17 7.79 -26.43
C THR A 258 -23.35 7.60 -25.48
N ALA A 259 -24.36 8.47 -25.53
CA ALA A 259 -25.61 8.27 -24.78
C ALA A 259 -26.85 8.74 -25.56
N THR A 260 -28.00 8.12 -25.26
CA THR A 260 -29.31 8.57 -25.72
C THR A 260 -30.22 8.82 -24.52
N MET A 261 -30.90 9.96 -24.53
CA MET A 261 -31.75 10.40 -23.42
C MET A 261 -33.17 10.64 -23.92
N GLN A 262 -34.14 10.33 -23.06
CA GLN A 262 -35.55 10.53 -23.30
C GLN A 262 -36.21 11.07 -22.04
N PHE A 263 -36.99 12.14 -22.16
CA PHE A 263 -37.67 12.80 -21.05
C PHE A 263 -39.15 12.97 -21.34
N ALA A 264 -39.99 12.86 -20.31
CA ALA A 264 -41.34 13.39 -20.33
C ALA A 264 -41.26 14.91 -20.22
N THR A 265 -42.02 15.61 -21.04
CA THR A 265 -42.01 17.07 -21.01
C THR A 265 -42.83 17.60 -19.84
N GLY A 266 -42.18 18.34 -18.95
CA GLY A 266 -42.83 19.11 -17.89
C GLY A 266 -43.48 20.38 -18.43
N GLY A 267 -44.58 20.82 -17.84
CA GLY A 267 -45.41 21.94 -18.33
C GLY A 267 -44.77 23.34 -18.24
N GLY A 268 -43.47 23.45 -17.97
CA GLY A 268 -42.78 24.72 -17.71
C GLY A 268 -41.88 25.24 -18.84
N GLU A 269 -41.44 24.41 -19.78
CA GLU A 269 -40.39 24.79 -20.74
C GLU A 269 -40.93 25.30 -22.08
N GLU A 270 -40.47 26.47 -22.49
CA GLU A 270 -40.78 27.05 -23.79
C GLU A 270 -39.91 26.44 -24.89
N PHE A 271 -40.56 25.98 -25.96
CA PHE A 271 -39.89 25.49 -27.16
C PHE A 271 -39.77 26.60 -28.19
N TYR A 272 -38.64 26.63 -28.87
CA TYR A 272 -38.33 27.57 -29.92
C TYR A 272 -38.17 26.84 -31.25
N ASN A 273 -38.47 27.55 -32.33
CA ASN A 273 -38.21 27.13 -33.69
C ASN A 273 -37.00 27.90 -34.22
N LEU A 274 -35.88 27.18 -34.35
CA LEU A 274 -34.66 27.68 -34.95
C LEU A 274 -34.46 26.96 -36.29
N ASP A 275 -34.67 27.65 -37.41
CA ASP A 275 -34.46 27.08 -38.75
C ASP A 275 -35.22 25.76 -38.99
N GLY A 276 -36.45 25.65 -38.48
CA GLY A 276 -37.27 24.43 -38.57
C GLY A 276 -37.00 23.39 -37.48
N ILE A 277 -35.97 23.61 -36.65
CA ILE A 277 -35.61 22.75 -35.51
C ILE A 277 -36.43 23.18 -34.30
N VAL A 278 -37.17 22.25 -33.72
CA VAL A 278 -37.93 22.48 -32.49
C VAL A 278 -37.10 22.00 -31.31
N VAL A 279 -36.68 22.94 -30.46
CA VAL A 279 -35.71 22.73 -29.38
C VAL A 279 -36.09 23.60 -28.18
N SER A 280 -35.73 23.18 -26.97
CA SER A 280 -35.98 23.97 -25.77
C SER A 280 -35.16 25.27 -25.73
N GLY A 281 -35.71 26.29 -25.08
CA GLY A 281 -35.06 27.60 -24.97
C GLY A 281 -33.75 27.59 -24.18
N SER A 282 -33.64 26.66 -23.21
CA SER A 282 -32.45 26.44 -22.37
C SER A 282 -31.31 25.71 -23.10
N HIS A 283 -31.56 25.16 -24.30
CA HIS A 283 -30.54 24.41 -25.02
C HIS A 283 -29.41 25.33 -25.51
N ILE A 284 -28.15 24.90 -25.41
CA ILE A 284 -27.01 25.69 -25.91
C ILE A 284 -26.75 25.37 -27.38
N MET A 285 -26.68 26.42 -28.19
CA MET A 285 -26.25 26.34 -29.58
C MET A 285 -24.95 27.12 -29.80
N TYR A 286 -24.18 26.70 -30.80
CA TYR A 286 -22.99 27.40 -31.24
C TYR A 286 -23.30 28.28 -32.44
N THR A 287 -23.01 29.57 -32.32
CA THR A 287 -23.12 30.50 -33.45
C THR A 287 -22.10 30.14 -34.54
N LYS A 288 -22.22 30.75 -35.73
CA LYS A 288 -21.22 30.61 -36.80
C LYS A 288 -19.81 31.05 -36.39
N THR A 289 -19.68 31.84 -35.34
CA THR A 289 -18.40 32.28 -34.78
C THR A 289 -17.88 31.34 -33.69
N GLY A 290 -18.56 30.22 -33.40
CA GLY A 290 -18.19 29.26 -32.36
C GLY A 290 -18.58 29.67 -30.95
N ARG A 291 -19.37 30.75 -30.77
CA ARG A 291 -19.78 31.22 -29.44
C ARG A 291 -20.98 30.42 -28.93
N PRO A 292 -20.95 29.89 -27.70
CA PRO A 292 -22.11 29.24 -27.08
C PRO A 292 -23.16 30.29 -26.65
N VAL A 293 -24.42 30.05 -26.98
CA VAL A 293 -25.56 30.90 -26.63
C VAL A 293 -26.80 30.02 -26.41
N PHE A 294 -27.65 30.35 -25.44
CA PHE A 294 -28.95 29.69 -25.29
C PHE A 294 -29.86 29.94 -26.49
N VAL A 295 -30.66 28.97 -26.88
CA VAL A 295 -31.59 29.12 -28.01
C VAL A 295 -32.54 30.30 -27.80
N LYS A 296 -33.06 30.52 -26.59
CA LYS A 296 -33.94 31.66 -26.27
C LYS A 296 -33.28 33.02 -26.55
N ASP A 297 -31.96 33.09 -26.42
CA ASP A 297 -31.16 34.31 -26.63
C ASP A 297 -30.57 34.42 -28.05
N SER A 298 -30.75 33.39 -28.89
CA SER A 298 -30.17 33.32 -30.24
C SER A 298 -30.96 34.09 -31.31
N GLY A 299 -32.14 34.60 -30.96
CA GLY A 299 -33.11 35.17 -31.91
C GLY A 299 -34.05 34.14 -32.54
N ALA A 300 -34.08 32.91 -32.00
CA ALA A 300 -35.07 31.90 -32.36
C ALA A 300 -36.50 32.39 -31.99
N ILE A 301 -37.49 31.96 -32.75
CA ILE A 301 -38.89 32.37 -32.55
C ILE A 301 -39.58 31.32 -31.68
N LEU A 302 -40.45 31.75 -30.76
CA LEU A 302 -41.26 30.82 -29.98
C LEU A 302 -42.02 29.86 -30.91
N SER A 303 -41.91 28.56 -30.64
CA SER A 303 -42.53 27.53 -31.47
C SER A 303 -44.05 27.61 -31.34
N THR A 304 -44.75 27.63 -32.47
CA THR A 304 -46.22 27.52 -32.52
C THR A 304 -46.70 26.08 -32.52
N ARG A 305 -45.79 25.11 -32.52
CA ARG A 305 -46.13 23.68 -32.47
C ARG A 305 -46.45 23.26 -31.05
N ALA A 306 -47.37 22.31 -30.92
CA ALA A 306 -47.64 21.68 -29.63
C ALA A 306 -46.35 21.10 -29.05
N VAL A 307 -46.16 21.31 -27.75
CA VAL A 307 -45.04 20.73 -27.00
C VAL A 307 -45.14 19.21 -27.10
N PRO A 308 -44.12 18.52 -27.62
CA PRO A 308 -44.15 17.07 -27.73
C PRO A 308 -44.21 16.47 -26.31
N PRO A 309 -44.92 15.34 -26.09
CA PRO A 309 -45.03 14.73 -24.77
C PRO A 309 -43.71 14.13 -24.28
N ILE A 310 -42.82 13.81 -25.24
CA ILE A 310 -41.53 13.18 -25.03
C ILE A 310 -40.50 13.94 -25.84
N VAL A 311 -39.41 14.29 -25.20
CA VAL A 311 -38.27 14.97 -25.80
C VAL A 311 -36.99 14.16 -25.64
N HIS A 312 -36.01 14.48 -26.46
CA HIS A 312 -34.80 13.69 -26.60
C HIS A 312 -33.54 14.56 -26.53
N CYS A 313 -32.47 13.98 -25.99
CA CYS A 313 -31.12 14.52 -26.05
C CYS A 313 -30.13 13.38 -26.29
N LEU A 314 -28.88 13.71 -26.59
CA LEU A 314 -27.79 12.77 -26.84
C LEU A 314 -26.58 13.18 -26.02
N ASN A 315 -25.63 12.26 -25.84
CA ASN A 315 -24.21 12.58 -25.63
C ASN A 315 -23.40 12.08 -26.81
N THR A 316 -22.31 12.77 -27.08
CA THR A 316 -21.45 12.56 -28.23
C THR A 316 -19.99 12.65 -27.81
N SER A 317 -19.12 11.92 -28.51
CA SER A 317 -17.68 11.87 -28.20
C SER A 317 -16.94 13.22 -28.33
N ASN A 318 -17.56 14.23 -28.94
CA ASN A 318 -17.01 15.57 -29.09
C ASN A 318 -17.85 16.66 -28.41
N ARG A 319 -18.83 16.27 -27.58
CA ARG A 319 -19.71 17.18 -26.84
C ARG A 319 -20.57 18.09 -27.72
N ARG A 320 -20.85 17.68 -28.97
CA ARG A 320 -21.57 18.48 -29.97
C ARG A 320 -22.55 17.63 -30.77
N ILE A 321 -23.77 18.13 -30.93
CA ILE A 321 -24.81 17.50 -31.73
C ILE A 321 -24.99 18.32 -33.03
N PRO A 322 -24.54 17.82 -34.20
CA PRO A 322 -24.92 18.39 -35.47
C PRO A 322 -26.40 18.10 -35.75
N VAL A 323 -27.20 19.15 -35.93
CA VAL A 323 -28.64 19.06 -36.23
C VAL A 323 -28.93 19.71 -37.57
N GLN A 324 -29.71 19.05 -38.41
CA GLN A 324 -30.10 19.56 -39.72
C GLN A 324 -31.35 20.46 -39.62
N GLY A 325 -31.15 21.75 -39.89
CA GLY A 325 -32.21 22.74 -40.12
C GLY A 325 -32.58 22.88 -41.60
N ALA A 326 -33.45 23.83 -41.90
CA ALA A 326 -33.94 24.10 -43.24
C ALA A 326 -32.89 24.79 -44.14
N THR A 327 -32.03 25.62 -43.57
CA THR A 327 -30.98 26.37 -44.29
C THR A 327 -29.58 25.79 -44.14
N GLY A 328 -29.35 24.93 -43.15
CA GLY A 328 -28.04 24.33 -42.93
C GLY A 328 -27.97 23.41 -41.71
N ILE A 329 -26.75 23.05 -41.31
CA ILE A 329 -26.51 22.31 -40.08
C ILE A 329 -26.15 23.29 -38.97
N VAL A 330 -26.83 23.16 -37.84
CA VAL A 330 -26.58 23.92 -36.62
C VAL A 330 -25.93 22.97 -35.61
N SER A 331 -24.91 23.45 -34.92
CA SER A 331 -24.22 22.68 -33.87
C SER A 331 -24.81 23.08 -32.52
N PHE A 332 -25.25 22.09 -31.76
CA PHE A 332 -25.75 22.23 -30.40
C PHE A 332 -24.77 21.57 -29.43
N ALA A 333 -24.77 21.99 -28.18
CA ALA A 333 -24.12 21.23 -27.13
C ALA A 333 -24.92 19.94 -26.87
N ASP A 334 -24.28 18.92 -26.32
CA ASP A 334 -24.97 17.71 -25.87
C ASP A 334 -25.30 17.83 -24.37
N TRP A 335 -25.66 16.76 -23.65
CA TRP A 335 -25.98 16.93 -22.21
C TRP A 335 -24.72 17.11 -21.34
N GLU A 336 -23.61 16.45 -21.69
CA GLU A 336 -22.32 16.58 -20.99
C GLU A 336 -21.45 17.66 -21.64
N GLU A 337 -21.87 18.90 -21.49
CA GLU A 337 -21.33 20.05 -22.23
C GLU A 337 -19.89 20.45 -21.84
N LEU A 338 -19.46 20.13 -20.61
CA LEU A 338 -18.20 20.56 -19.99
C LEU A 338 -17.03 19.67 -20.40
N ASP A 339 -15.84 20.25 -20.63
CA ASP A 339 -14.63 19.47 -20.90
C ASP A 339 -14.09 18.81 -19.60
N ASP A 340 -13.27 17.76 -19.72
CA ASP A 340 -12.77 16.98 -18.57
C ASP A 340 -12.01 17.84 -17.53
N ASP A 341 -11.38 18.91 -17.98
CA ASP A 341 -10.66 19.86 -17.12
C ASP A 341 -11.61 20.61 -16.17
N ASP A 342 -12.87 20.83 -16.58
CA ASP A 342 -13.91 21.51 -15.81
C ASP A 342 -14.67 20.56 -14.85
N MET A 343 -14.54 19.23 -15.05
CA MET A 343 -15.28 18.23 -14.28
C MET A 343 -14.90 18.17 -12.79
N GLN A 344 -13.70 18.65 -12.42
CA GLN A 344 -13.33 18.81 -11.00
C GLN A 344 -14.10 19.94 -10.32
N GLU A 345 -14.32 21.04 -11.04
CA GLU A 345 -15.11 22.17 -10.54
C GLU A 345 -16.60 21.81 -10.48
N TRP A 346 -17.09 21.07 -11.48
CA TRP A 346 -18.42 20.46 -11.46
C TRP A 346 -18.62 19.57 -10.23
N ASP A 347 -17.71 18.62 -9.97
CA ASP A 347 -17.82 17.72 -8.82
C ASP A 347 -17.80 18.51 -7.49
N ALA A 348 -17.03 19.59 -7.40
CA ALA A 348 -17.05 20.49 -6.25
C ALA A 348 -18.39 21.23 -6.07
N LEU A 349 -19.00 21.70 -7.16
CA LEU A 349 -20.34 22.31 -7.18
C LEU A 349 -21.41 21.31 -6.71
N VAL A 350 -21.39 20.09 -7.25
CA VAL A 350 -22.31 19.02 -6.86
C VAL A 350 -22.16 18.71 -5.38
N ARG A 351 -20.93 18.48 -4.88
CA ARG A 351 -20.68 18.21 -3.45
C ARG A 351 -21.20 19.32 -2.55
N THR A 352 -20.95 20.58 -2.91
CA THR A 352 -21.43 21.73 -2.17
C THR A 352 -22.96 21.77 -2.13
N THR A 353 -23.61 21.51 -3.27
CA THR A 353 -25.07 21.47 -3.40
C THR A 353 -25.69 20.34 -2.57
N LEU A 354 -25.01 19.20 -2.50
CA LEU A 354 -25.40 18.04 -1.70
C LEU A 354 -25.05 18.16 -0.21
N GLY A 355 -24.42 19.25 0.24
CA GLY A 355 -23.93 19.43 1.61
C GLY A 355 -22.81 18.46 2.00
N SER A 356 -22.08 17.91 1.02
CA SER A 356 -21.01 16.95 1.22
C SER A 356 -19.62 17.63 1.20
N PRO A 357 -18.61 17.11 1.90
CA PRO A 357 -17.28 17.70 1.91
C PRO A 357 -16.67 17.77 0.51
N VAL A 358 -16.17 18.94 0.13
CA VAL A 358 -15.45 19.13 -1.13
C VAL A 358 -14.07 18.49 -1.00
N ILE A 359 -13.90 17.34 -1.66
CA ILE A 359 -12.64 16.62 -1.76
C ILE A 359 -12.24 16.53 -3.24
N LYS A 360 -10.94 16.49 -3.50
CA LYS A 360 -10.45 16.29 -4.86
C LYS A 360 -10.70 14.83 -5.28
N SER A 361 -11.59 14.65 -6.24
CA SER A 361 -11.88 13.36 -6.85
C SER A 361 -10.65 12.81 -7.59
N ARG A 362 -10.54 11.48 -7.67
CA ARG A 362 -9.42 10.80 -8.33
C ARG A 362 -9.57 10.91 -9.87
N PRO A 363 -8.46 10.96 -10.63
CA PRO A 363 -8.53 10.88 -12.08
C PRO A 363 -9.26 9.62 -12.54
N GLY A 364 -10.07 9.73 -13.59
CA GLY A 364 -10.97 8.70 -14.09
C GLY A 364 -12.33 8.63 -13.38
N LEU A 365 -12.53 9.30 -12.24
CA LEU A 365 -13.83 9.36 -11.56
C LEU A 365 -14.67 10.55 -12.00
N CYS A 366 -14.02 11.70 -12.25
CA CYS A 366 -14.68 12.92 -12.72
C CYS A 366 -15.13 12.82 -14.18
N GLU A 367 -14.38 12.05 -14.98
CA GLU A 367 -14.61 11.81 -16.39
C GLU A 367 -15.61 10.65 -16.61
N SER A 368 -15.98 9.94 -15.54
CA SER A 368 -16.87 8.77 -15.62
C SER A 368 -18.32 9.18 -15.46
N GLU A 369 -19.15 8.72 -16.40
CA GLU A 369 -20.59 8.92 -16.38
C GLU A 369 -21.28 8.11 -15.29
N THR A 370 -22.42 8.59 -14.81
CA THR A 370 -23.27 7.81 -13.88
C THR A 370 -24.12 6.78 -14.65
N GLY A 371 -24.42 5.65 -14.02
CA GLY A 371 -25.21 4.60 -14.67
C GLY A 371 -25.12 3.24 -13.98
N PHE A 372 -26.17 2.46 -14.19
CA PHE A 372 -26.36 1.15 -13.56
C PHE A 372 -26.35 0.04 -14.59
N TYR A 373 -26.04 -1.18 -14.15
CA TYR A 373 -26.16 -2.33 -15.04
C TYR A 373 -27.62 -2.55 -15.47
N PRO A 374 -27.88 -2.99 -16.71
CA PRO A 374 -29.24 -3.23 -17.20
C PRO A 374 -30.07 -4.22 -16.37
N ASN A 375 -29.42 -5.14 -15.65
CA ASN A 375 -30.06 -6.11 -14.75
C ASN A 375 -30.19 -5.62 -13.30
N THR A 376 -29.86 -4.35 -13.01
CA THR A 376 -30.03 -3.77 -11.69
C THR A 376 -31.51 -3.76 -11.32
N VAL A 377 -31.86 -4.32 -10.17
CA VAL A 377 -33.26 -4.45 -9.74
C VAL A 377 -33.70 -3.23 -8.95
N VAL A 378 -34.81 -2.62 -9.38
CA VAL A 378 -35.48 -1.50 -8.72
C VAL A 378 -36.89 -1.89 -8.31
N ARG A 379 -37.38 -1.24 -7.24
CA ARG A 379 -38.77 -1.40 -6.78
C ARG A 379 -39.66 -0.41 -7.52
N ILE A 380 -40.74 -0.92 -8.08
CA ILE A 380 -41.68 -0.16 -8.92
C ILE A 380 -43.10 -0.36 -8.41
N LYS A 381 -43.96 0.63 -8.63
CA LYS A 381 -45.39 0.56 -8.33
C LYS A 381 -46.18 0.56 -9.64
N ARG A 382 -46.77 -0.59 -10.00
CA ARG A 382 -47.62 -0.73 -11.20
C ARG A 382 -49.03 -1.13 -10.78
N GLY A 383 -50.03 -0.36 -11.23
CA GLY A 383 -51.43 -0.63 -10.88
C GLY A 383 -51.73 -0.57 -9.37
N GLY A 384 -50.93 0.17 -8.60
CA GLY A 384 -51.08 0.31 -7.15
C GLY A 384 -50.39 -0.77 -6.30
N LEU A 385 -49.78 -1.79 -6.93
CA LEU A 385 -49.04 -2.86 -6.25
C LEU A 385 -47.53 -2.65 -6.36
N ASP A 386 -46.82 -3.01 -5.29
CA ASP A 386 -45.35 -3.07 -5.24
C ASP A 386 -44.85 -4.28 -6.05
N ASP A 387 -43.90 -4.05 -6.95
CA ASP A 387 -43.24 -5.07 -7.74
C ASP A 387 -41.73 -4.77 -7.86
N PHE A 388 -40.97 -5.71 -8.40
CA PHE A 388 -39.54 -5.58 -8.69
C PHE A 388 -39.29 -5.77 -10.17
N THR A 389 -38.55 -4.86 -10.78
CA THR A 389 -38.17 -4.96 -12.20
C THR A 389 -36.69 -4.66 -12.39
N GLU A 390 -36.10 -5.20 -13.44
CA GLU A 390 -34.80 -4.73 -13.91
C GLU A 390 -34.93 -3.31 -14.47
N ILE A 391 -33.91 -2.48 -14.24
CA ILE A 391 -33.88 -1.08 -14.66
C ILE A 391 -34.06 -0.91 -16.17
N ARG A 392 -33.66 -1.90 -16.97
CA ARG A 392 -33.86 -1.88 -18.44
C ARG A 392 -35.32 -1.90 -18.89
N TYR A 393 -36.24 -2.32 -18.03
CA TYR A 393 -37.68 -2.40 -18.31
C TYR A 393 -38.47 -1.27 -17.65
N VAL A 394 -37.78 -0.33 -17.01
CA VAL A 394 -38.38 0.91 -16.51
C VAL A 394 -38.69 1.81 -17.69
N SER A 395 -39.87 2.43 -17.68
CA SER A 395 -40.34 3.36 -18.69
C SER A 395 -40.61 4.73 -18.07
N VAL A 396 -40.55 5.79 -18.89
CA VAL A 396 -40.95 7.14 -18.45
C VAL A 396 -42.42 7.10 -18.00
N GLY A 397 -42.72 7.70 -16.85
CA GLY A 397 -44.00 7.66 -16.15
C GLY A 397 -44.14 6.52 -15.13
N ASP A 398 -43.19 5.57 -15.07
CA ASP A 398 -43.18 4.56 -14.02
C ASP A 398 -42.90 5.20 -12.65
N THR A 399 -43.53 4.69 -11.59
CA THR A 399 -43.29 5.15 -10.22
C THR A 399 -42.35 4.19 -9.49
N ILE A 400 -41.18 4.66 -9.06
CA ILE A 400 -40.17 3.84 -8.38
C ILE A 400 -39.95 4.28 -6.93
N LEU A 401 -39.41 3.37 -6.12
CA LEU A 401 -39.16 3.63 -4.70
C LEU A 401 -38.07 4.70 -4.54
N ASP A 402 -38.31 5.65 -3.65
CA ASP A 402 -37.41 6.72 -3.25
C ASP A 402 -37.15 6.70 -1.73
N ILE A 403 -36.17 7.49 -1.28
CA ILE A 403 -35.85 7.72 0.15
C ILE A 403 -37.09 8.20 0.91
N SER A 404 -37.87 9.09 0.29
CA SER A 404 -39.04 9.73 0.89
C SER A 404 -40.36 9.00 0.63
N GLY A 405 -40.31 7.86 -0.07
CA GLY A 405 -41.49 7.09 -0.45
C GLY A 405 -41.43 6.64 -1.91
N TRP A 406 -42.14 7.34 -2.78
CA TRP A 406 -42.25 6.99 -4.20
C TRP A 406 -42.03 8.22 -5.07
N THR A 407 -41.37 8.04 -6.20
CA THR A 407 -41.04 9.10 -7.16
C THR A 407 -41.36 8.66 -8.57
N GLU A 408 -41.67 9.61 -9.44
CA GLU A 408 -41.97 9.35 -10.85
C GLU A 408 -40.68 9.42 -11.68
N VAL A 409 -40.51 8.45 -12.58
CA VAL A 409 -39.44 8.44 -13.57
C VAL A 409 -39.82 9.39 -14.70
N VAL A 410 -39.13 10.51 -14.78
CA VAL A 410 -39.37 11.56 -15.78
C VAL A 410 -38.42 11.45 -16.97
N GLY A 411 -37.37 10.63 -16.89
CA GLY A 411 -36.49 10.39 -18.02
C GLY A 411 -35.64 9.13 -17.89
N ILE A 412 -35.09 8.68 -19.01
CA ILE A 412 -34.26 7.48 -19.12
C ILE A 412 -33.03 7.81 -19.97
N VAL A 413 -31.88 7.35 -19.50
CA VAL A 413 -30.60 7.45 -20.19
C VAL A 413 -30.09 6.06 -20.50
N LYS A 414 -29.64 5.85 -21.74
CA LYS A 414 -28.89 4.67 -22.15
C LYS A 414 -27.52 5.12 -22.61
N LEU A 415 -26.48 4.59 -22.00
CA LEU A 415 -25.09 4.96 -22.25
C LEU A 415 -24.31 3.78 -22.82
N ASP A 416 -23.29 4.07 -23.61
CA ASP A 416 -22.21 3.13 -23.87
C ASP A 416 -21.51 2.82 -22.55
N GLY A 417 -21.14 1.56 -22.34
CA GLY A 417 -20.44 1.20 -21.12
C GLY A 417 -18.99 1.69 -21.07
N SER A 418 -18.42 2.16 -22.19
CA SER A 418 -17.11 2.84 -22.21
C SER A 418 -17.09 4.15 -21.42
N GLU A 419 -18.24 4.80 -21.27
CA GLU A 419 -18.35 6.09 -20.56
C GLU A 419 -18.18 5.93 -19.04
N ALA A 420 -18.24 4.71 -18.52
CA ALA A 420 -17.88 4.43 -17.13
C ALA A 420 -16.43 3.95 -17.03
N HIS A 421 -15.50 4.88 -16.78
CA HIS A 421 -14.09 4.55 -16.61
C HIS A 421 -13.81 3.72 -15.36
N ILE A 422 -14.65 3.84 -14.33
CA ILE A 422 -14.56 3.04 -13.10
C ILE A 422 -15.85 2.24 -12.96
N VAL A 423 -15.77 0.92 -13.09
CA VAL A 423 -16.93 0.03 -12.99
C VAL A 423 -16.84 -0.80 -11.71
N GLY A 424 -17.98 -1.12 -11.11
CA GLY A 424 -18.09 -1.92 -9.89
C GLY A 424 -19.43 -2.65 -9.78
N PRO A 425 -19.91 -3.00 -8.58
CA PRO A 425 -21.03 -3.92 -8.42
C PRO A 425 -22.39 -3.33 -8.84
N LEU A 426 -22.53 -2.00 -8.79
CA LEU A 426 -23.76 -1.29 -9.14
C LEU A 426 -23.75 -0.73 -10.58
N GLY A 427 -22.68 -0.95 -11.35
CA GLY A 427 -22.42 -0.27 -12.63
C GLY A 427 -21.28 0.73 -12.47
N SER A 428 -21.51 2.00 -12.78
CA SER A 428 -20.51 3.05 -12.67
C SER A 428 -20.14 3.39 -11.22
N GLY A 429 -18.85 3.64 -11.00
CA GLY A 429 -18.28 4.16 -9.76
C GLY A 429 -18.55 5.63 -9.52
N ALA A 430 -18.97 6.36 -10.56
CA ALA A 430 -19.39 7.74 -10.47
C ALA A 430 -20.79 7.91 -9.86
N ASN A 431 -21.58 6.85 -9.70
CA ASN A 431 -22.90 6.96 -9.09
C ASN A 431 -22.81 7.57 -7.68
N TRP A 432 -23.65 8.56 -7.38
CA TRP A 432 -23.79 9.10 -6.03
C TRP A 432 -24.64 8.17 -5.17
N VAL A 433 -24.08 7.72 -4.05
CA VAL A 433 -24.73 6.85 -3.07
C VAL A 433 -24.83 7.58 -1.72
N LEU A 434 -25.94 7.39 -1.02
CA LEU A 434 -26.13 7.94 0.32
C LEU A 434 -25.57 6.95 1.36
N GLU A 435 -24.52 7.35 2.07
CA GLU A 435 -23.87 6.55 3.10
C GLU A 435 -23.67 7.37 4.37
N GLU A 436 -24.12 6.84 5.50
CA GLU A 436 -23.99 7.50 6.81
C GLU A 436 -24.56 8.94 6.84
N GLY A 437 -25.58 9.21 6.02
CA GLY A 437 -26.20 10.53 5.90
C GLY A 437 -25.46 11.52 4.99
N MET A 438 -24.42 11.08 4.27
CA MET A 438 -23.66 11.89 3.31
C MET A 438 -23.70 11.29 1.90
N TRP A 439 -23.75 12.15 0.89
CA TRP A 439 -23.63 11.72 -0.50
C TRP A 439 -22.15 11.55 -0.86
N ARG A 440 -21.81 10.39 -1.43
CA ARG A 440 -20.45 10.07 -1.87
C ARG A 440 -20.49 9.36 -3.22
N ARG A 441 -19.43 9.47 -4.01
CA ARG A 441 -19.31 8.67 -5.24
C ARG A 441 -19.07 7.21 -4.83
N ALA A 442 -19.70 6.26 -5.52
CA ALA A 442 -19.67 4.85 -5.12
C ALA A 442 -18.25 4.26 -5.09
N ALA A 443 -17.36 4.69 -5.98
CA ALA A 443 -15.95 4.30 -6.00
C ALA A 443 -15.12 4.80 -4.80
N GLU A 444 -15.63 5.76 -4.03
CA GLU A 444 -14.97 6.27 -2.82
C GLU A 444 -15.21 5.38 -1.60
N ASN A 445 -16.20 4.49 -1.66
CA ASN A 445 -16.48 3.55 -0.59
C ASN A 445 -15.35 2.50 -0.50
N PRO A 446 -14.74 2.25 0.68
CA PRO A 446 -13.78 1.17 0.88
C PRO A 446 -14.27 -0.23 0.49
N LYS A 447 -15.59 -0.45 0.46
CA LYS A 447 -16.24 -1.71 0.03
C LYS A 447 -16.40 -1.80 -1.49
N TRP A 448 -16.03 -0.77 -2.24
CA TRP A 448 -16.10 -0.80 -3.70
C TRP A 448 -15.13 -1.83 -4.25
N VAL A 449 -15.65 -2.71 -5.10
CA VAL A 449 -14.87 -3.75 -5.78
C VAL A 449 -14.99 -3.50 -7.27
N ALA A 450 -13.85 -3.37 -7.95
CA ALA A 450 -13.84 -3.18 -9.40
C ALA A 450 -14.58 -4.32 -10.11
N GLY A 451 -15.46 -3.95 -11.02
CA GLY A 451 -16.27 -4.84 -11.83
C GLY A 451 -15.70 -5.01 -13.25
N PRO A 452 -16.15 -6.02 -13.99
CA PRO A 452 -15.81 -6.13 -15.41
C PRO A 452 -16.45 -4.99 -16.22
N PRO A 453 -15.83 -4.56 -17.34
CA PRO A 453 -16.44 -3.59 -18.24
C PRO A 453 -17.75 -4.14 -18.80
N VAL A 454 -18.67 -3.24 -19.13
CA VAL A 454 -19.97 -3.58 -19.73
C VAL A 454 -20.17 -2.86 -21.04
N SER A 455 -21.07 -3.39 -21.86
CA SER A 455 -21.40 -2.81 -23.16
C SER A 455 -22.42 -1.67 -23.08
N GLN A 456 -23.21 -1.62 -22.01
CA GLN A 456 -24.28 -0.64 -21.86
C GLN A 456 -24.58 -0.38 -20.38
N LEU A 457 -24.84 0.89 -20.08
CA LEU A 457 -25.35 1.34 -18.78
C LEU A 457 -26.70 2.02 -18.96
N ILE A 458 -27.49 2.01 -17.90
CA ILE A 458 -28.80 2.65 -17.86
C ILE A 458 -28.86 3.54 -16.63
N SER A 459 -29.27 4.78 -16.81
CA SER A 459 -29.60 5.70 -15.72
C SER A 459 -31.00 6.24 -15.91
N LEU A 460 -31.53 6.85 -14.85
CA LEU A 460 -32.89 7.38 -14.81
C LEU A 460 -32.82 8.85 -14.41
N PHE A 461 -33.87 9.59 -14.75
CA PHE A 461 -34.20 10.87 -14.14
C PHE A 461 -35.50 10.70 -13.36
N THR A 462 -35.54 11.22 -12.13
CA THR A 462 -36.72 11.15 -11.27
C THR A 462 -37.14 12.54 -10.82
N LYS A 463 -38.43 12.71 -10.52
CA LYS A 463 -38.95 14.00 -10.03
C LYS A 463 -38.29 14.44 -8.72
N SER A 464 -37.85 13.50 -7.90
CA SER A 464 -37.15 13.76 -6.63
C SER A 464 -35.63 13.96 -6.80
N GLY A 465 -35.04 13.60 -7.95
CA GLY A 465 -33.58 13.57 -8.14
C GLY A 465 -32.88 12.41 -7.40
N THR A 466 -33.63 11.45 -6.87
CA THR A 466 -33.15 10.29 -6.11
C THR A 466 -34.02 9.08 -6.35
N PHE A 467 -33.50 7.88 -6.13
CA PHE A 467 -34.27 6.65 -6.05
C PHE A 467 -33.52 5.56 -5.28
N MET A 468 -34.18 4.44 -5.01
CA MET A 468 -33.62 3.31 -4.26
C MET A 468 -33.18 2.17 -5.19
N VAL A 469 -31.92 1.76 -5.05
CA VAL A 469 -31.38 0.52 -5.62
C VAL A 469 -31.10 -0.46 -4.48
N GLY A 470 -31.93 -1.50 -4.38
CA GLY A 470 -31.90 -2.41 -3.24
C GLY A 470 -32.21 -1.70 -1.92
N LYS A 471 -31.19 -1.54 -1.06
CA LYS A 471 -31.27 -0.80 0.22
C LYS A 471 -30.51 0.52 0.20
N THR A 472 -29.88 0.86 -0.91
CA THR A 472 -29.04 2.03 -1.05
C THR A 472 -29.80 3.10 -1.79
N ALA A 473 -29.82 4.32 -1.25
CA ALA A 473 -30.33 5.46 -1.98
C ALA A 473 -29.25 5.99 -2.93
N VAL A 474 -29.65 6.28 -4.16
CA VAL A 474 -28.78 6.79 -5.21
C VAL A 474 -29.35 8.08 -5.78
N ARG A 475 -28.48 8.93 -6.34
CA ARG A 475 -28.93 10.03 -7.19
C ARG A 475 -29.27 9.51 -8.59
N ASP A 476 -30.16 10.23 -9.23
CA ASP A 476 -30.48 10.05 -10.64
C ASP A 476 -29.39 10.69 -11.52
N PHE A 477 -29.56 10.65 -12.85
CA PHE A 477 -28.55 11.14 -13.79
C PHE A 477 -28.32 12.67 -13.72
N SER A 478 -29.18 13.41 -13.03
CA SER A 478 -29.01 14.87 -12.90
C SER A 478 -27.97 15.29 -11.86
N ASP A 479 -27.44 14.35 -11.06
CA ASP A 479 -26.53 14.52 -9.92
C ASP A 479 -27.08 15.38 -8.75
N ILE A 480 -27.67 16.54 -9.05
CA ILE A 480 -28.21 17.53 -8.09
C ILE A 480 -29.75 17.59 -8.06
N GLY A 481 -30.44 16.87 -8.94
CA GLY A 481 -31.90 16.89 -9.06
C GLY A 481 -32.37 17.93 -10.08
N LEU A 482 -33.41 17.61 -10.85
CA LEU A 482 -33.95 18.50 -11.90
C LEU A 482 -34.45 19.85 -11.37
N SER A 483 -34.86 19.95 -10.11
CA SER A 483 -35.25 21.24 -9.50
C SER A 483 -34.08 22.16 -9.19
N ALA A 484 -32.86 21.61 -9.08
CA ALA A 484 -31.65 22.34 -8.75
C ALA A 484 -30.73 22.51 -9.97
N ILE A 485 -30.94 21.73 -11.03
CA ILE A 485 -30.07 21.70 -12.21
C ILE A 485 -29.98 23.07 -12.91
N GLU A 486 -31.06 23.86 -12.91
CA GLU A 486 -31.07 25.21 -13.48
C GLU A 486 -30.04 26.14 -12.84
N ASN A 487 -29.75 25.98 -11.54
CA ASN A 487 -28.74 26.78 -10.85
C ASN A 487 -27.34 26.54 -11.41
N SER A 488 -27.13 25.41 -12.08
CA SER A 488 -25.86 25.03 -12.66
C SER A 488 -25.62 25.62 -14.05
N TYR A 489 -26.67 26.02 -14.79
CA TYR A 489 -26.54 26.48 -16.17
C TYR A 489 -25.70 27.76 -16.30
N SER A 490 -25.78 28.65 -15.32
CA SER A 490 -24.93 29.85 -15.27
C SER A 490 -23.44 29.51 -15.15
N PHE A 491 -23.12 28.48 -14.36
CA PHE A 491 -21.76 27.95 -14.24
C PHE A 491 -21.31 27.32 -15.56
N THR A 492 -22.12 26.43 -16.14
CA THR A 492 -21.79 25.72 -17.39
C THR A 492 -21.53 26.70 -18.53
N LEU A 493 -22.43 27.67 -18.75
CA LEU A 493 -22.25 28.67 -19.79
C LEU A 493 -20.98 29.53 -19.56
N SER A 494 -20.65 29.86 -18.31
CA SER A 494 -19.44 30.63 -18.00
C SER A 494 -18.15 29.89 -18.39
N ARG A 495 -18.04 28.59 -18.10
CA ARG A 495 -16.89 27.76 -18.46
C ARG A 495 -16.77 27.64 -19.98
N LEU A 496 -17.89 27.38 -20.67
CA LEU A 496 -17.92 27.29 -22.13
C LEU A 496 -17.48 28.61 -22.81
N LEU A 497 -17.82 29.77 -22.25
CA LEU A 497 -17.39 31.08 -22.76
C LEU A 497 -15.89 31.34 -22.54
N GLU A 498 -15.34 30.91 -21.40
CA GLU A 498 -13.89 30.99 -21.12
C GLU A 498 -13.09 30.12 -22.09
N ASN A 499 -13.55 28.89 -22.35
CA ASN A 499 -12.93 27.96 -23.30
C ASN A 499 -13.02 28.46 -24.75
N ALA A 500 -14.08 29.20 -25.10
CA ALA A 500 -14.22 29.82 -26.42
C ALA A 500 -13.34 31.06 -26.62
N CYS A 501 -12.91 31.74 -25.54
CA CYS A 501 -12.00 32.91 -25.63
C CYS A 501 -10.52 32.52 -25.62
N SER A 502 -10.20 31.30 -25.16
CA SER A 502 -8.83 30.79 -25.03
C SER A 502 -8.35 29.99 -26.25
N ARG A 503 -9.27 29.54 -27.13
CA ARG A 503 -9.00 28.93 -28.43
C ARG A 503 -9.17 29.95 -29.56
#